data_AF-A0A563DC33-F1
#
_entry.id   AF-A0A563DC33-F1
#
_cell.length_a   1.000
_cell.length_b   1.000
_cell.length_c   1.000
_cell.angle_alpha   90.00
_cell.angle_beta   90.00
_cell.angle_gamma   90.00
#
_symmetry.space_group_name_H-M   'P 1'
#
loop_
_entity.id
_entity.type
_entity.pdbx_description
1 polymer ?
#
loop_
_entity_poly.entity_id
_entity_poly.type
_entity_poly.pdbx_seq_one_letter_code
_entity_poly.pdbx_strand_id
1 'polypeptide(L)'
;MNSVYELKYFISIIKSLHIEDTRIAEYTDEIINIFSEDEDKTIKSLPLFSEEEISWIAPNFDQIAGTLQSKSFINCIESIGEKYPNIPYKQDDIQDAKDAMDE
;
A
#
# COMPACT_ATOMS: atom_id res chain seq x y z
N MET A 1 7.97 13.52 -12.08
CA MET A 1 9.07 13.12 -11.16
C MET A 1 8.71 11.75 -10.62
N ASN A 2 9.70 10.88 -10.41
CA ASN A 2 9.50 9.45 -10.14
C ASN A 2 8.62 9.21 -8.89
N SER A 3 7.40 8.69 -9.09
CA SER A 3 6.38 8.44 -8.05
C SER A 3 6.93 7.71 -6.82
N VAL A 4 7.92 6.83 -7.01
CA VAL A 4 8.59 6.08 -5.93
C VAL A 4 9.33 6.98 -4.93
N TYR A 5 9.99 8.05 -5.39
CA TYR A 5 10.75 8.94 -4.50
C TYR A 5 9.82 9.78 -3.64
N GLU A 6 8.69 10.19 -4.20
CA GLU A 6 7.64 10.92 -3.48
C GLU A 6 6.98 10.04 -2.41
N LEU A 7 6.63 8.80 -2.76
CA LEU A 7 6.12 7.81 -1.81
C LEU A 7 7.11 7.56 -0.66
N LYS A 8 8.40 7.33 -0.97
CA LYS A 8 9.45 7.16 0.05
C LYS A 8 9.61 8.41 0.92
N TYR A 9 9.44 9.60 0.35
CA TYR A 9 9.47 10.85 1.09
C TYR A 9 8.32 10.93 2.11
N PHE A 10 7.07 10.62 1.71
CA PHE A 10 5.95 10.61 2.66
C PHE A 10 6.12 9.59 3.77
N ILE A 11 6.57 8.38 3.45
CA ILE A 11 6.88 7.35 4.47
C ILE A 11 7.95 7.87 5.44
N SER A 12 8.98 8.55 4.94
CA SER A 12 10.02 9.12 5.81
C SER A 12 9.48 10.21 6.75
N ILE A 13 8.51 11.01 6.28
CA ILE A 13 7.83 11.99 7.14
C ILE A 13 7.04 11.26 8.22
N ILE A 14 6.18 10.30 7.85
CA ILE A 14 5.37 9.53 8.79
C ILE A 14 6.23 8.92 9.90
N LYS A 15 7.35 8.31 9.54
CA LYS A 15 8.32 7.72 10.49
C LYS A 15 8.94 8.73 11.47
N SER A 16 8.98 10.00 11.11
CA SER A 16 9.53 11.07 11.96
C SER A 16 8.49 11.70 12.88
N LEU A 17 7.20 11.41 12.67
CA LEU A 17 6.10 11.93 13.47
C LEU A 17 5.89 11.11 14.74
N HIS A 18 5.31 11.74 15.75
CA HIS A 18 4.81 11.01 16.92
C HIS A 18 3.59 10.17 16.51
N ILE A 19 3.39 9.00 17.12
CA ILE A 19 2.31 8.07 16.71
C ILE A 19 0.89 8.64 16.86
N GLU A 20 0.72 9.67 17.70
CA GLU A 20 -0.55 10.39 17.90
C GLU A 20 -0.67 11.65 17.02
N ASP A 21 0.30 11.90 16.13
CA ASP A 21 0.28 13.08 15.27
C ASP A 21 -0.78 12.92 14.17
N THR A 22 -1.72 13.85 14.13
CA THR A 22 -2.85 13.80 13.18
C THR A 22 -2.43 13.86 11.73
N ARG A 23 -1.24 14.41 11.43
CA ARG A 23 -0.70 14.50 10.07
C ARG A 23 -0.34 13.14 9.47
N ILE A 24 -0.21 12.10 10.30
CA ILE A 24 -0.01 10.73 9.81
C ILE A 24 -1.14 10.34 8.84
N ALA A 25 -2.39 10.68 9.19
CA ALA A 25 -3.53 10.40 8.32
C ALA A 25 -3.42 11.14 6.98
N GLU A 26 -3.08 12.43 7.00
CA GLU A 26 -2.93 13.26 5.80
C GLU A 26 -1.88 12.67 4.83
N TYR A 27 -0.69 12.30 5.33
CA TYR A 27 0.34 11.70 4.47
C TYR A 27 -0.01 10.28 4.03
N THR A 28 -0.79 9.55 4.83
CA THR A 28 -1.27 8.22 4.44
C THR A 28 -2.27 8.32 3.29
N ASP A 29 -3.19 9.29 3.34
CA ASP A 29 -4.14 9.56 2.25
C ASP A 29 -3.42 9.93 0.95
N GLU A 30 -2.35 10.74 1.01
CA GLU A 30 -1.53 11.05 -0.18
C GLU A 30 -0.88 9.80 -0.77
N ILE A 31 -0.35 8.90 0.07
CA ILE A 31 0.22 7.62 -0.38
C ILE A 31 -0.84 6.77 -1.08
N ILE A 32 -2.04 6.65 -0.50
CA ILE A 32 -3.15 5.90 -1.08
C ILE A 32 -3.55 6.48 -2.43
N ASN A 33 -3.71 7.80 -2.52
CA ASN A 33 -4.09 8.48 -3.76
C ASN A 33 -3.08 8.20 -4.88
N ILE A 34 -1.78 8.29 -4.59
CA ILE A 34 -0.71 8.03 -5.56
C ILE A 34 -0.75 6.56 -6.03
N PHE A 35 -0.93 5.60 -5.11
CA PHE A 35 -1.00 4.19 -5.49
C PHE A 35 -2.28 3.84 -6.25
N SER A 36 -3.38 4.54 -5.97
CA SER A 36 -4.67 4.32 -6.62
C SER A 36 -4.80 5.01 -7.99
N GLU A 37 -3.91 5.95 -8.33
CA GLU A 37 -4.00 6.71 -9.59
C GLU A 37 -3.60 5.87 -10.82
N ASP A 38 -2.62 4.96 -10.67
CA ASP A 38 -2.03 4.23 -11.79
C ASP A 38 -1.58 2.83 -11.35
N GLU A 39 -2.41 1.83 -11.67
CA GLU A 39 -2.17 0.41 -11.37
C GLU A 39 -0.79 -0.07 -11.83
N ASP A 40 -0.43 0.21 -13.09
CA ASP A 40 0.80 -0.26 -13.71
C ASP A 40 2.03 0.31 -13.00
N LYS A 41 1.98 1.59 -12.62
CA LYS A 41 3.04 2.20 -11.82
C LYS A 41 3.10 1.58 -10.44
N THR A 42 1.95 1.37 -9.79
CA THR A 42 1.87 0.83 -8.44
C THR A 42 2.47 -0.57 -8.35
N ILE A 43 2.07 -1.48 -9.26
CA ILE A 43 2.58 -2.86 -9.31
C ILE A 43 4.09 -2.89 -9.56
N LYS A 44 4.63 -1.96 -10.36
CA LYS A 44 6.09 -1.84 -10.59
C LYS A 44 6.83 -1.20 -9.42
N SER A 45 6.15 -0.37 -8.63
CA SER A 45 6.74 0.41 -7.55
C SER A 45 6.82 -0.36 -6.24
N LEU A 46 5.74 -1.04 -5.84
CA LEU A 46 5.64 -1.73 -4.56
C LEU A 46 6.81 -2.71 -4.28
N PRO A 47 7.29 -3.53 -5.23
CA PRO A 47 8.42 -4.43 -4.99
C PRO A 47 9.76 -3.73 -4.67
N LEU A 48 9.87 -2.42 -4.93
CA LEU A 48 11.06 -1.60 -4.68
C LEU A 48 11.16 -1.10 -3.23
N PHE A 49 10.12 -1.31 -2.42
CA PHE A 49 10.10 -0.95 -1.02
C PHE A 49 10.65 -2.08 -0.13
N SER A 50 11.33 -1.68 0.93
CA SER A 50 11.82 -2.56 1.99
C SER A 50 10.68 -3.10 2.85
N GLU A 51 10.94 -4.16 3.62
CA GLU A 51 9.97 -4.73 4.58
C GLU A 51 9.42 -3.66 5.54
N GLU A 52 10.31 -2.81 6.07
CA GLU A 52 9.92 -1.71 6.96
C GLU A 52 8.99 -0.73 6.24
N GLU A 53 9.33 -0.29 5.03
CA GLU A 53 8.48 0.63 4.26
C GLU A 53 7.13 0.01 3.90
N ILE A 54 7.10 -1.27 3.53
CA ILE A 54 5.85 -2.00 3.27
C ILE A 54 4.99 -2.06 4.54
N SER A 55 5.57 -2.20 5.73
CA SER A 55 4.79 -2.23 6.98
C SER A 55 4.00 -0.95 7.25
N TRP A 56 4.43 0.18 6.68
CA TRP A 56 3.70 1.45 6.74
C TRP A 56 2.60 1.57 5.67
N ILE A 57 2.72 0.84 4.56
CA ILE A 57 1.77 0.90 3.44
C ILE A 57 0.68 -0.17 3.58
N ALA A 58 1.05 -1.37 4.01
CA ALA A 58 0.21 -2.56 4.07
C ALA A 58 -1.15 -2.37 4.78
N PRO A 59 -1.27 -1.56 5.86
CA PRO A 59 -2.57 -1.28 6.48
C PRO A 59 -3.61 -0.65 5.54
N ASN A 60 -3.17 -0.09 4.41
CA ASN A 60 -4.02 0.61 3.44
C ASN A 60 -4.21 -0.19 2.13
N PHE A 61 -3.69 -1.42 2.04
CA PHE A 61 -3.79 -2.22 0.81
C PHE A 61 -5.24 -2.48 0.39
N ASP A 62 -6.16 -2.65 1.33
CA ASP A 62 -7.58 -2.81 1.04
C ASP A 62 -8.20 -1.62 0.34
N GLN A 63 -7.90 -0.42 0.82
CA GLN A 63 -8.43 0.79 0.23
C GLN A 63 -7.88 1.00 -1.19
N ILE A 64 -6.58 0.68 -1.39
CA ILE A 64 -5.96 0.72 -2.71
C ILE A 64 -6.57 -0.37 -3.61
N ALA A 65 -6.74 -1.59 -3.10
CA ALA A 65 -7.31 -2.73 -3.83
C ALA A 65 -8.77 -2.45 -4.25
N GLY A 66 -9.58 -1.90 -3.33
CA GLY A 66 -10.96 -1.52 -3.60
C GLY A 66 -11.08 -0.36 -4.58
N THR A 67 -10.09 0.53 -4.66
CA THR A 67 -10.07 1.62 -5.64
C THR A 67 -9.63 1.13 -7.02
N LEU A 68 -8.56 0.34 -7.08
CA LEU A 68 -8.03 -0.18 -8.34
C LEU A 68 -8.90 -1.30 -8.93
N GLN A 69 -9.55 -2.09 -8.07
CA GLN A 69 -10.29 -3.30 -8.43
C GLN A 69 -9.53 -4.16 -9.46
N SER A 70 -8.25 -4.42 -9.17
CA SER A 70 -7.35 -5.12 -10.09
C SER A 70 -6.86 -6.45 -9.54
N LYS A 71 -7.07 -7.51 -10.32
CA LYS A 71 -6.50 -8.84 -10.04
C LYS A 71 -4.97 -8.82 -10.10
N SER A 72 -4.38 -7.99 -10.95
CA SER A 72 -2.93 -7.85 -11.04
C SER A 72 -2.34 -7.20 -9.80
N PHE A 73 -3.04 -6.20 -9.24
CA PHE A 73 -2.65 -5.57 -7.99
C PHE A 73 -2.75 -6.55 -6.81
N ILE A 74 -3.85 -7.31 -6.74
CA ILE A 74 -4.04 -8.36 -5.73
C ILE A 74 -2.91 -9.38 -5.77
N ASN A 75 -2.57 -9.90 -6.95
CA ASN A 75 -1.44 -10.82 -7.10
C ASN A 75 -0.11 -10.18 -6.67
N CYS A 76 0.06 -8.88 -6.91
CA CYS A 76 1.24 -8.13 -6.49
C CYS A 76 1.37 -8.10 -4.97
N ILE A 77 0.31 -7.72 -4.24
CA ILE A 77 0.34 -7.65 -2.78
C ILE A 77 0.44 -9.04 -2.12
N GLU A 78 -0.11 -10.09 -2.75
CA GLU A 78 0.12 -11.49 -2.32
C GLU A 78 1.59 -11.87 -2.39
N SER A 79 2.26 -11.57 -3.51
CA SER A 79 3.71 -11.84 -3.66
C SER A 79 4.56 -11.07 -2.64
N ILE A 80 4.10 -9.90 -2.20
CA ILE A 80 4.74 -9.12 -1.13
C ILE A 80 4.51 -9.78 0.22
N GLY A 81 3.31 -10.29 0.49
CA GLY A 81 3.00 -11.05 1.71
C GLY A 81 3.84 -12.34 1.82
N GLU A 82 4.08 -13.04 0.71
CA GLU A 82 4.99 -14.19 0.67
C GLU A 82 6.44 -13.79 0.94
N LYS A 83 6.88 -12.64 0.40
CA LYS A 83 8.24 -12.12 0.57
C LYS A 83 8.49 -11.62 2.00
N TYR A 84 7.48 -11.04 2.64
CA TYR A 84 7.58 -10.42 3.96
C TYR A 84 6.51 -11.01 4.92
N PRO A 85 6.66 -12.28 5.34
CA PRO A 85 5.64 -13.02 6.07
C PRO A 85 5.35 -12.47 7.49
N ASN A 86 6.20 -11.60 8.01
CA ASN A 86 6.06 -11.01 9.34
C ASN A 86 5.27 -9.70 9.34
N ILE A 87 5.01 -9.12 8.17
CA ILE A 87 4.19 -7.91 8.10
C ILE A 87 2.75 -8.34 8.41
N PRO A 88 2.09 -7.75 9.41
CA PRO A 88 0.68 -8.00 9.66
C PRO A 88 -0.13 -7.36 8.53
N TYR A 89 -0.22 -8.06 7.41
CA TYR A 89 -1.25 -7.81 6.42
C TYR A 89 -2.48 -8.57 6.87
N LYS A 90 -3.63 -7.92 6.86
CA LYS A 90 -4.87 -8.60 7.14
C LYS A 90 -5.24 -9.36 5.86
N GLN A 91 -4.97 -10.67 5.85
CA GLN A 91 -5.33 -11.56 4.75
C GLN A 91 -6.82 -11.49 4.42
N ASP A 92 -7.65 -11.34 5.45
CA ASP A 92 -9.11 -11.30 5.36
C ASP A 92 -9.60 -10.08 4.55
N ASP A 93 -8.95 -8.95 4.79
CA ASP A 93 -9.17 -7.62 4.22
C ASP A 93 -8.90 -7.63 2.67
N ILE A 94 -7.85 -8.34 2.23
CA ILE A 94 -7.59 -8.60 0.79
C ILE A 94 -8.60 -9.59 0.20
N GLN A 95 -9.05 -10.58 0.97
CA GLN A 95 -10.05 -11.54 0.51
C GLN A 95 -11.40 -10.86 0.28
N ASP A 96 -11.80 -9.93 1.15
CA ASP A 96 -12.99 -9.11 0.97
C ASP A 96 -12.91 -8.28 -0.33
N ALA A 97 -11.74 -7.71 -0.65
CA ALA A 97 -11.51 -7.00 -1.91
C ALA A 97 -11.61 -7.92 -3.14
N LYS A 98 -11.15 -9.19 -3.04
CA LYS A 98 -11.31 -10.19 -4.11
C LYS A 98 -12.78 -10.55 -4.32
N ASP A 99 -13.49 -10.83 -3.23
CA ASP A 99 -14.88 -11.26 -3.27
C ASP A 99 -15.77 -10.16 -3.88
N ALA A 100 -15.50 -8.88 -3.55
CA ALA A 100 -16.17 -7.73 -4.14
C ALA A 100 -15.91 -7.53 -5.65
N MET A 101 -14.87 -8.13 -6.22
CA MET A 101 -14.58 -8.08 -7.66
C MET A 101 -15.26 -9.20 -8.46
N ASP A 102 -15.67 -10.27 -7.79
CA ASP A 102 -16.30 -11.45 -8.41
C ASP A 102 -17.85 -11.44 -8.27
N GLU A 103 -18.44 -10.42 -7.61
CA GLU A 103 -19.89 -10.08 -7.59
C GLU A 103 -20.33 -9.21 -8.78
#